data_AF-A0A8H7VDE7-F1
#
_entry.id   AF-A0A8H7VDE7-F1
#
_cell.length_a   1.000
_cell.length_b   1.000
_cell.length_c   1.000
_cell.angle_alpha   90.00
_cell.angle_beta   90.00
_cell.angle_gamma   90.00
#
_symmetry.space_group_name_H-M   'P 1'
#
loop_
_entity.id
_entity.type
_entity.pdbx_description
1 polymer ?
#
loop_
_entity_poly.entity_id
_entity_poly.type
_entity_poly.pdbx_seq_one_letter_code
_entity_poly.pdbx_strand_id
1 'polypeptide(L)'
;MAPEVIYNIFSYLTYPEIYHIRTVCRKFQVMGEFHIYQQIKSMQQTITIKLDGCKNKSLELIASHYDPKNRVIEFRPIAGSSVLSLANTSSHQWSAYYRLMKIHFSGWFLNKSQKIPYKQLSPQDQAMVMYHYQYNSSIEKTYELPSWNQTLESRGDCQRYIGDKGLILSLSYQQQSKQLMENRARAQHTLTNLPTSYYSYRSVTSSAPMPMAPKMDIQWIRVTLDWVLGGFKSSIPSTQIYEERFNSLNQMLAKEGCFKYDPLSEPVLDYIVQQQDQDSQLPESLVKYVHSHTHECHTRLSRLQHMLEGAGVDPQVLWKYTFAKSFVVGNGSLLGEEDVVRRIQDSEEEWRQKKASLTRKLYNCPQGNTNNGILI
;
A
#
# COMPACT_ATOMS: atom_id res chain seq x y z
N MET A 1 32.98 -8.46 -20.05
CA MET A 1 32.55 -9.53 -19.12
C MET A 1 31.30 -10.18 -19.68
N ALA A 2 31.27 -11.50 -19.75
CA ALA A 2 30.13 -12.25 -20.28
C ALA A 2 28.92 -12.16 -19.33
N PRO A 3 27.67 -12.08 -19.82
CA PRO A 3 26.48 -11.95 -18.98
C PRO A 3 26.34 -13.03 -17.90
N GLU A 4 26.79 -14.25 -18.19
CA GLU A 4 26.74 -15.42 -17.32
C GLU A 4 27.59 -15.22 -16.06
N VAL A 5 28.77 -14.60 -16.22
CA VAL A 5 29.66 -14.29 -15.09
C VAL A 5 29.00 -13.27 -14.16
N ILE A 6 28.31 -12.29 -14.71
CA ILE A 6 27.60 -11.25 -13.93
C ILE A 6 26.43 -11.88 -13.17
N TYR A 7 25.62 -12.73 -13.81
CA TYR A 7 24.54 -13.43 -13.13
C TYR A 7 25.05 -14.38 -12.04
N ASN A 8 26.20 -15.02 -12.26
CA ASN A 8 26.85 -15.82 -11.24
C ASN A 8 27.24 -14.95 -10.03
N ILE A 9 27.84 -13.77 -10.26
CA ILE A 9 28.14 -12.81 -9.18
C ILE A 9 26.86 -12.42 -8.44
N PHE A 10 25.79 -12.06 -9.16
CA PHE A 10 24.52 -11.67 -8.53
C PHE A 10 23.90 -12.77 -7.66
N SER A 11 24.10 -14.05 -8.00
CA SER A 11 23.58 -15.17 -7.21
C SER A 11 24.13 -15.25 -5.78
N TYR A 12 25.29 -14.62 -5.52
CA TYR A 12 25.91 -14.54 -4.20
C TYR A 12 25.53 -13.28 -3.41
N LEU A 13 24.71 -12.40 -4.00
CA LEU A 13 24.36 -11.11 -3.43
C LEU A 13 22.90 -11.08 -2.96
N THR A 14 22.64 -10.28 -1.93
CA THR A 14 21.29 -9.99 -1.45
C THR A 14 20.57 -8.99 -2.37
N TYR A 15 19.24 -8.92 -2.30
CA TYR A 15 18.48 -7.95 -3.10
C TYR A 15 18.94 -6.51 -2.93
N PRO A 16 19.22 -6.00 -1.70
CA PRO A 16 19.73 -4.65 -1.54
C PRO A 16 21.11 -4.42 -2.17
N GLU A 17 21.98 -5.43 -2.18
CA GLU A 17 23.32 -5.34 -2.80
C GLU A 17 23.21 -5.31 -4.33
N ILE A 18 22.42 -6.21 -4.92
CA ILE A 18 22.15 -6.22 -6.36
C ILE A 18 21.53 -4.89 -6.79
N TYR A 19 20.59 -4.38 -5.99
CA TYR A 19 19.95 -3.10 -6.25
C TYR A 19 20.93 -1.93 -6.18
N HIS A 20 21.93 -1.96 -5.30
CA HIS A 20 22.95 -0.91 -5.26
C HIS A 20 23.85 -0.92 -6.51
N ILE A 21 24.19 -2.12 -7.01
CA ILE A 21 25.00 -2.30 -8.22
C ILE A 21 24.35 -1.68 -9.46
N ARG A 22 23.03 -1.44 -9.46
CA ARG A 22 22.33 -0.75 -10.56
C ARG A 22 22.91 0.63 -10.88
N THR A 23 23.55 1.28 -9.91
CA THR A 23 24.16 2.61 -10.07
C THR A 23 25.44 2.60 -10.91
N VAL A 24 26.05 1.42 -11.12
CA VAL A 24 27.32 1.28 -11.86
C VAL A 24 27.14 1.57 -13.35
N CYS A 25 26.14 0.94 -13.99
CA CYS A 25 25.81 1.20 -15.38
C CYS A 25 24.41 0.67 -15.74
N ARG A 26 23.82 1.19 -16.83
CA ARG A 26 22.50 0.78 -17.33
C ARG A 26 22.39 -0.73 -17.61
N LYS A 27 23.46 -1.36 -18.08
CA LYS A 27 23.48 -2.81 -18.32
C LYS A 27 23.32 -3.59 -17.01
N PHE A 28 24.05 -3.20 -15.97
CA PHE A 28 23.98 -3.85 -14.66
C PHE A 28 22.64 -3.59 -13.98
N GLN A 29 22.07 -2.40 -14.18
CA GLN A 29 20.71 -2.10 -13.76
C GLN A 29 19.71 -3.10 -14.34
N VAL A 30 19.63 -3.21 -15.67
CA VAL A 30 18.67 -4.12 -16.34
C VAL A 30 18.91 -5.57 -15.93
N MET A 31 20.17 -6.02 -15.89
CA MET A 31 20.49 -7.39 -15.52
C MET A 31 20.17 -7.68 -14.05
N GLY A 32 20.49 -6.77 -13.14
CA GLY A 32 20.27 -6.94 -11.70
C GLY A 32 18.80 -6.95 -11.34
N GLU A 33 18.01 -6.07 -11.96
CA GLU A 33 16.56 -6.02 -11.77
C GLU A 33 15.85 -7.28 -12.26
N PHE A 34 16.23 -7.74 -13.45
CA PHE A 34 15.73 -9.00 -13.98
C PHE A 34 16.16 -10.19 -13.10
N HIS A 35 17.38 -10.17 -12.57
CA HIS A 35 17.86 -11.21 -11.66
C HIS A 35 17.03 -11.26 -10.36
N ILE A 36 16.73 -10.10 -9.76
CA ILE A 36 15.86 -10.02 -8.58
C ILE A 36 14.51 -10.68 -8.89
N TYR A 37 13.86 -10.31 -10.00
CA TYR A 37 12.60 -10.95 -10.41
C TYR A 37 12.73 -12.47 -10.56
N GLN A 38 13.76 -12.96 -11.24
CA GLN A 38 13.98 -14.40 -11.43
C GLN A 38 14.19 -15.13 -10.10
N GLN A 39 14.90 -14.52 -9.15
CA GLN A 39 15.11 -15.08 -7.83
C GLN A 39 13.82 -15.10 -7.00
N ILE A 40 12.99 -14.05 -7.06
CA ILE A 40 11.65 -14.02 -6.44
C ILE A 40 10.81 -15.20 -6.96
N LYS A 41 10.83 -15.40 -8.28
CA LYS A 41 10.09 -16.48 -8.94
C LYS A 41 10.63 -17.87 -8.58
N SER A 42 11.95 -18.06 -8.57
CA SER A 42 12.58 -19.35 -8.27
C SER A 42 12.45 -19.75 -6.80
N MET A 43 12.52 -18.78 -5.89
CA MET A 43 12.31 -18.98 -4.45
C MET A 43 10.82 -19.05 -4.06
N GLN A 44 9.90 -18.91 -5.03
CA GLN A 44 8.46 -18.90 -4.81
C GLN A 44 8.04 -17.88 -3.75
N GLN A 45 8.69 -16.71 -3.73
CA GLN A 45 8.30 -15.64 -2.83
C GLN A 45 6.94 -15.05 -3.26
N THR A 46 6.11 -14.74 -2.27
CA THR A 46 4.70 -14.39 -2.46
C THR A 46 4.39 -13.00 -1.92
N ILE A 47 3.32 -12.41 -2.42
CA ILE A 47 2.64 -11.30 -1.77
C ILE A 47 1.43 -11.86 -1.03
N THR A 48 1.34 -11.59 0.27
CA THR A 48 0.19 -11.94 1.09
C THR A 48 -0.70 -10.72 1.31
N ILE A 49 -1.97 -10.81 0.94
CA ILE A 49 -3.00 -9.82 1.28
C ILE A 49 -3.75 -10.33 2.51
N LYS A 50 -3.77 -9.55 3.59
CA LYS A 50 -4.44 -9.89 4.85
C LYS A 50 -5.50 -8.85 5.18
N LEU A 51 -6.71 -9.29 5.50
CA LEU A 51 -7.75 -8.38 6.02
C LEU A 51 -7.41 -8.00 7.47
N ASP A 52 -7.44 -6.71 7.79
CA ASP A 52 -6.98 -6.23 9.09
C ASP A 52 -7.84 -6.79 10.23
N GLY A 53 -7.21 -7.21 11.31
CA GLY A 53 -7.89 -7.87 12.44
C GLY A 53 -8.30 -9.33 12.22
N CYS A 54 -7.96 -9.95 11.07
CA CYS A 54 -8.18 -11.38 10.84
C CYS A 54 -6.87 -12.12 10.59
N LYS A 55 -6.52 -13.07 11.47
CA LYS A 55 -5.31 -13.91 11.26
C LYS A 55 -5.51 -15.00 10.19
N ASN A 56 -6.76 -15.41 9.96
CA ASN A 56 -7.07 -16.61 9.17
C ASN A 56 -7.57 -16.28 7.75
N LYS A 57 -7.71 -15.00 7.40
CA LYS A 57 -8.15 -14.56 6.07
C LYS A 57 -7.00 -13.88 5.35
N SER A 58 -6.22 -14.68 4.65
CA SER A 58 -5.11 -14.24 3.81
C SER A 58 -5.20 -14.83 2.41
N LEU A 59 -4.79 -14.05 1.42
CA LEU A 59 -4.63 -14.47 0.03
C LEU A 59 -3.15 -14.40 -0.35
N GLU A 60 -2.65 -15.40 -1.06
CA GLU A 60 -1.27 -15.39 -1.55
C GLU A 60 -1.23 -15.22 -3.06
N LEU A 61 -0.32 -14.36 -3.51
CA LEU A 61 -0.05 -14.08 -4.91
C LEU A 61 1.39 -14.43 -5.25
N ILE A 62 1.60 -15.07 -6.39
CA ILE A 62 2.90 -15.49 -6.90
C ILE A 62 3.35 -14.60 -8.06
N ALA A 63 4.66 -14.40 -8.20
CA ALA A 63 5.22 -13.62 -9.30
C ALA A 63 4.91 -14.29 -10.64
N SER A 64 4.24 -13.56 -11.53
CA SER A 64 3.77 -14.07 -12.82
C SER A 64 4.58 -13.51 -13.99
N HIS A 65 4.75 -12.18 -14.03
CA HIS A 65 5.36 -11.46 -15.15
C HIS A 65 6.23 -10.30 -14.64
N TYR A 66 7.23 -9.92 -15.42
CA TYR A 66 8.04 -8.74 -15.20
C TYR A 66 8.04 -7.89 -16.47
N ASP A 67 7.62 -6.64 -16.32
CA ASP A 67 7.64 -5.62 -17.35
C ASP A 67 8.96 -4.85 -17.26
N PRO A 68 9.93 -5.08 -18.17
CA PRO A 68 11.23 -4.41 -18.12
C PRO A 68 11.16 -2.93 -18.52
N LYS A 69 10.12 -2.49 -19.26
CA LYS A 69 9.96 -1.08 -19.66
C LYS A 69 9.58 -0.25 -18.44
N ASN A 70 8.57 -0.71 -17.69
CA ASN A 70 8.09 -0.01 -16.50
C ASN A 70 8.78 -0.46 -15.20
N ARG A 71 9.61 -1.51 -15.24
CA ARG A 71 10.32 -2.10 -14.10
C ARG A 71 9.34 -2.60 -13.01
N VAL A 72 8.25 -3.21 -13.46
CA VAL A 72 7.13 -3.65 -12.62
C VAL A 72 7.04 -5.18 -12.60
N ILE A 73 6.85 -5.75 -11.41
CA ILE A 73 6.52 -7.16 -11.25
C ILE A 73 5.03 -7.31 -11.03
N GLU A 74 4.39 -8.16 -11.83
CA GLU A 74 2.98 -8.54 -11.66
C GLU A 74 2.90 -9.86 -10.88
N PHE A 75 2.17 -9.84 -9.77
CA PHE A 75 1.81 -11.02 -8.99
C PHE A 75 0.34 -11.35 -9.19
N ARG A 76 0.03 -12.63 -9.30
CA ARG A 76 -1.34 -13.15 -9.50
C ARG A 76 -1.69 -14.17 -8.42
N PRO A 77 -2.98 -14.31 -8.07
CA PRO A 77 -3.41 -15.32 -7.11
C PRO A 77 -3.02 -16.73 -7.57
N ILE A 78 -2.72 -17.60 -6.61
CA ILE A 78 -2.52 -19.02 -6.87
C ILE A 78 -3.84 -19.61 -7.39
N ALA A 79 -3.77 -20.50 -8.37
CA ALA A 79 -4.95 -21.09 -9.01
C ALA A 79 -5.95 -21.63 -7.95
N GLY A 80 -7.20 -21.19 -8.02
CA GLY A 80 -8.28 -21.57 -7.10
C GLY A 80 -8.37 -20.74 -5.81
N SER A 81 -7.46 -19.78 -5.58
CA SER A 81 -7.44 -18.91 -4.40
C SER A 81 -7.35 -17.44 -4.81
N SER A 82 -8.41 -16.91 -5.42
CA SER A 82 -8.51 -15.47 -5.77
C SER A 82 -9.51 -14.69 -4.91
N VAL A 83 -10.36 -15.40 -4.16
CA VAL A 83 -11.52 -14.81 -3.50
C VAL A 83 -11.37 -14.73 -1.98
N LEU A 84 -11.60 -13.55 -1.42
CA LEU A 84 -11.65 -13.25 0.00
C LEU A 84 -13.07 -12.87 0.46
N SER A 85 -13.54 -13.49 1.54
CA SER A 85 -14.81 -13.09 2.16
C SER A 85 -14.62 -11.89 3.09
N LEU A 86 -15.30 -10.79 2.81
CA LEU A 86 -15.26 -9.57 3.64
C LEU A 86 -16.10 -9.66 4.92
N ALA A 87 -16.75 -10.80 5.19
CA ALA A 87 -17.55 -10.99 6.41
C ALA A 87 -16.68 -10.81 7.65
N ASN A 88 -17.06 -9.89 8.52
CA ASN A 88 -16.39 -9.72 9.80
C ASN A 88 -17.12 -10.53 10.87
N THR A 89 -16.51 -11.62 11.31
CA THR A 89 -17.08 -12.50 12.35
C THR A 89 -16.57 -12.15 13.75
N SER A 90 -15.81 -11.05 13.90
CA SER A 90 -15.28 -10.65 15.20
C SER A 90 -16.35 -9.90 16.01
N SER A 91 -16.59 -10.34 17.24
CA SER A 91 -17.59 -9.79 18.17
C SER A 91 -17.30 -8.36 18.63
N HIS A 92 -16.08 -7.86 18.42
CA HIS A 92 -15.57 -6.61 19.00
C HIS A 92 -15.42 -5.47 18.00
N GLN A 93 -15.85 -5.63 16.74
CA GLN A 93 -15.69 -4.60 15.71
C GLN A 93 -17.02 -3.94 15.34
N TRP A 94 -16.93 -2.65 15.05
CA TRP A 94 -18.03 -1.73 14.78
C TRP A 94 -18.57 -1.84 13.33
N SER A 95 -17.91 -2.60 12.46
CA SER A 95 -18.30 -2.81 11.06
C SER A 95 -18.60 -4.29 10.80
N ALA A 96 -19.73 -4.56 10.14
CA ALA A 96 -20.13 -5.89 9.69
C ALA A 96 -19.16 -6.51 8.65
N TYR A 97 -18.35 -5.66 8.01
CA TYR A 97 -17.42 -6.06 6.97
C TYR A 97 -16.02 -5.48 7.21
N TYR A 98 -15.00 -6.21 6.76
CA TYR A 98 -13.64 -5.69 6.70
C TYR A 98 -13.56 -4.56 5.68
N ARG A 99 -12.89 -3.46 6.06
CA ARG A 99 -12.66 -2.28 5.22
C ARG A 99 -11.19 -2.01 4.95
N LEU A 100 -10.33 -2.81 5.56
CA LEU A 100 -8.90 -2.56 5.62
C LEU A 100 -8.15 -3.82 5.28
N MET A 101 -7.00 -3.63 4.65
CA MET A 101 -6.08 -4.71 4.39
C MET A 101 -4.63 -4.28 4.54
N LYS A 102 -3.77 -5.28 4.73
CA LYS A 102 -2.32 -5.16 4.67
C LYS A 102 -1.79 -6.02 3.55
N ILE A 103 -0.77 -5.53 2.88
CA ILE A 103 -0.13 -6.20 1.76
C ILE A 103 1.33 -6.41 2.15
N HIS A 104 1.76 -7.67 2.20
CA HIS A 104 3.07 -8.05 2.68
C HIS A 104 3.82 -8.89 1.66
N PHE A 105 5.08 -8.57 1.40
CA PHE A 105 5.95 -9.44 0.63
C PHE A 105 6.66 -10.44 1.55
N SER A 106 6.63 -11.73 1.21
CA SER A 106 7.16 -12.78 2.08
C SER A 106 8.68 -12.66 2.30
N GLY A 107 9.40 -12.10 1.33
CA GLY A 107 10.84 -11.89 1.42
C GLY A 107 11.27 -10.98 2.58
N TRP A 108 10.42 -10.03 2.99
CA TRP A 108 10.74 -9.08 4.06
C TRP A 108 11.04 -9.72 5.41
N PHE A 109 10.50 -10.92 5.66
CA PHE A 109 10.63 -11.61 6.94
C PHE A 109 11.77 -12.63 6.97
N LEU A 110 12.46 -12.86 5.84
CA LEU A 110 13.55 -13.82 5.74
C LEU A 110 14.85 -13.30 6.36
N ASN A 111 15.09 -12.00 6.26
CA ASN A 111 16.24 -11.35 6.91
C ASN A 111 15.87 -10.94 8.33
N LYS A 112 16.15 -11.84 9.30
CA LYS A 112 16.16 -11.44 10.71
C LYS A 112 17.25 -10.39 10.87
N SER A 113 16.84 -9.13 11.05
CA SER A 113 17.73 -8.00 11.24
C SER A 113 18.82 -8.36 12.25
N GLN A 114 20.08 -8.02 11.93
CA GLN A 114 21.15 -8.05 12.91
C GLN A 114 20.68 -7.23 14.12
N LYS A 115 20.59 -7.88 15.28
CA LYS A 115 20.24 -7.20 16.53
C LYS A 115 21.38 -6.24 16.84
N ILE A 116 21.21 -4.96 16.53
CA ILE A 116 22.14 -3.94 17.01
C ILE A 116 22.11 -4.02 18.55
N PRO A 117 23.24 -4.29 19.21
CA PRO A 117 23.26 -4.46 20.65
C PRO A 117 23.07 -3.11 21.34
N TYR A 118 21.83 -2.76 21.69
CA TYR A 118 21.50 -1.50 22.38
C TYR A 118 21.77 -1.51 23.89
N LYS A 119 22.48 -2.51 24.42
CA LYS A 119 22.66 -2.73 25.88
C LYS A 119 23.26 -1.55 26.63
N GLN A 120 23.92 -0.63 25.91
CA GLN A 120 24.61 0.54 26.47
C GLN A 120 23.72 1.78 26.59
N LEU A 121 22.55 1.79 25.93
CA LEU A 121 21.61 2.90 25.99
C LEU A 121 20.70 2.77 27.22
N SER A 122 20.18 3.90 27.72
CA SER A 122 19.14 3.87 28.75
C SER A 122 17.88 3.15 28.22
N PRO A 123 17.04 2.54 29.06
CA PRO A 123 15.81 1.88 28.58
C PRO A 123 14.91 2.78 27.72
N GLN A 124 14.85 4.07 28.05
CA GLN A 124 14.11 5.07 27.28
C GLN A 124 14.73 5.31 25.89
N ASP A 125 16.06 5.46 25.83
CA ASP A 125 16.79 5.63 24.58
C ASP A 125 16.71 4.37 23.71
N GLN A 126 16.77 3.18 24.32
CA GLN A 126 16.57 1.90 23.64
C GLN A 126 15.18 1.86 23.01
N ALA A 127 14.13 2.18 23.77
CA ALA A 127 12.76 2.17 23.25
C ALA A 127 12.60 3.15 22.07
N MET A 128 13.19 4.35 22.17
CA MET A 128 13.14 5.34 21.10
C MET A 128 13.88 4.87 19.84
N VAL A 129 15.08 4.33 20.00
CA VAL A 129 15.85 3.76 18.88
C VAL A 129 15.08 2.61 18.23
N MET A 130 14.52 1.70 19.02
CA MET A 130 13.71 0.59 18.51
C MET A 130 12.51 1.11 17.73
N TYR A 131 11.79 2.10 18.28
CA TYR A 131 10.60 2.69 17.68
C TYR A 131 10.89 3.40 16.34
N HIS A 132 12.04 4.06 16.19
CA HIS A 132 12.38 4.79 14.96
C HIS A 132 13.20 3.97 13.95
N TYR A 133 14.14 3.14 14.39
CA TYR A 133 15.02 2.37 13.50
C TYR A 133 14.42 1.04 13.03
N GLN A 134 13.58 0.39 13.84
CA GLN A 134 12.91 -0.86 13.41
C GLN A 134 11.64 -0.60 12.62
N TYR A 135 11.20 0.65 12.58
CA TYR A 135 10.04 1.04 11.82
C TYR A 135 10.31 0.87 10.31
N ASN A 136 9.41 0.15 9.65
CA ASN A 136 9.38 0.03 8.21
C ASN A 136 7.98 0.35 7.70
N SER A 137 7.87 1.46 6.97
CA SER A 137 6.62 1.94 6.38
C SER A 137 5.99 0.91 5.45
N SER A 138 6.78 0.17 4.67
CA SER A 138 6.31 -0.84 3.72
C SER A 138 5.59 -2.00 4.42
N ILE A 139 6.02 -2.35 5.63
CA ILE A 139 5.44 -3.45 6.43
C ILE A 139 4.19 -2.98 7.19
N GLU A 140 4.22 -1.75 7.70
CA GLU A 140 3.18 -1.21 8.58
C GLU A 140 1.99 -0.58 7.84
N LYS A 141 2.11 -0.37 6.53
CA LYS A 141 1.09 0.28 5.71
C LYS A 141 -0.22 -0.50 5.67
N THR A 142 -1.32 0.23 5.83
CA THR A 142 -2.69 -0.30 5.72
C THR A 142 -3.40 0.41 4.57
N TYR A 143 -4.21 -0.34 3.82
CA TYR A 143 -4.98 0.17 2.69
C TYR A 143 -6.47 0.08 3.00
N GLU A 144 -7.21 1.13 2.65
CA GLU A 144 -8.67 1.14 2.70
C GLU A 144 -9.24 0.48 1.43
N LEU A 145 -10.26 -0.35 1.62
CA LEU A 145 -10.96 -1.02 0.53
C LEU A 145 -12.02 -0.08 -0.10
N PRO A 146 -12.09 0.01 -1.44
CA PRO A 146 -13.13 0.75 -2.15
C PRO A 146 -14.52 0.31 -1.72
N SER A 147 -15.45 1.26 -1.72
CA SER A 147 -16.84 0.99 -1.36
C SER A 147 -17.49 0.02 -2.34
N TRP A 148 -18.04 -1.08 -1.83
CA TRP A 148 -18.69 -2.11 -2.66
C TRP A 148 -20.08 -1.70 -3.17
N ASN A 149 -20.72 -0.73 -2.51
CA ASN A 149 -22.09 -0.29 -2.76
C ASN A 149 -22.21 0.91 -3.70
N GLN A 150 -21.09 1.42 -4.23
CA GLN A 150 -21.15 2.47 -5.24
C GLN A 150 -21.66 1.85 -6.55
N THR A 151 -22.89 2.22 -6.91
CA THR A 151 -23.49 1.98 -8.22
C THR A 151 -22.65 2.68 -9.27
N LEU A 152 -21.62 1.99 -9.77
CA LEU A 152 -20.98 2.35 -11.02
C LEU A 152 -21.95 1.94 -12.13
N GLU A 153 -23.01 2.73 -12.30
CA GLU A 153 -23.80 2.68 -13.53
C GLU A 153 -22.83 3.05 -14.66
N SER A 154 -22.42 2.08 -15.50
CA SER A 154 -22.05 2.23 -16.93
C SER A 154 -20.90 1.36 -17.46
N ARG A 155 -20.22 0.49 -16.69
CA ARG A 155 -19.26 -0.46 -17.28
C ARG A 155 -19.45 -1.87 -16.73
N GLY A 156 -19.62 -2.82 -17.64
CA GLY A 156 -19.85 -4.24 -17.34
C GLY A 156 -18.70 -4.96 -16.64
N ASP A 157 -17.55 -4.29 -16.45
CA ASP A 157 -16.42 -4.76 -15.69
C ASP A 157 -16.27 -3.95 -14.40
N CYS A 158 -16.73 -4.50 -13.26
CA CYS A 158 -16.63 -3.89 -11.94
C CYS A 158 -15.21 -4.02 -11.36
N GLN A 159 -14.19 -3.68 -12.15
CA GLN A 159 -12.80 -3.67 -11.71
C GLN A 159 -12.54 -2.42 -10.89
N ARG A 160 -11.90 -2.59 -9.75
CA ARG A 160 -11.60 -1.58 -8.74
C ARG A 160 -10.09 -1.56 -8.53
N TYR A 161 -9.56 -0.38 -8.25
CA TYR A 161 -8.13 -0.21 -8.04
C TYR A 161 -7.84 0.39 -6.67
N ILE A 162 -6.73 -0.08 -6.10
CA ILE A 162 -6.12 0.51 -4.91
C ILE A 162 -4.67 0.78 -5.26
N GLY A 163 -4.27 2.04 -5.15
CA GLY A 163 -2.96 2.51 -5.56
C GLY A 163 -2.12 3.07 -4.43
N ASP A 164 -0.82 3.03 -4.66
CA ASP A 164 0.22 3.75 -3.95
C ASP A 164 1.32 4.12 -4.95
N LYS A 165 2.29 4.97 -4.56
CA LYS A 165 3.43 5.32 -5.42
C LYS A 165 4.07 4.07 -6.03
N GLY A 166 4.36 3.03 -5.24
CA GLY A 166 5.04 1.82 -5.72
C GLY A 166 4.16 0.62 -6.07
N LEU A 167 2.82 0.72 -6.01
CA LEU A 167 1.93 -0.43 -6.05
C LEU A 167 0.56 -0.09 -6.65
N ILE A 168 0.02 -0.97 -7.49
CA ILE A 168 -1.40 -0.97 -7.89
C ILE A 168 -1.97 -2.37 -7.69
N LEU A 169 -3.08 -2.47 -6.98
CA LEU A 169 -3.88 -3.68 -6.82
C LEU A 169 -5.15 -3.57 -7.65
N SER A 170 -5.44 -4.62 -8.43
CA SER A 170 -6.72 -4.79 -9.11
C SER A 170 -7.58 -5.82 -8.40
N LEU A 171 -8.84 -5.46 -8.15
CA LEU A 171 -9.83 -6.32 -7.52
C LEU A 171 -11.22 -6.10 -8.10
N SER A 172 -12.14 -7.00 -7.82
CA SER A 172 -13.56 -6.83 -8.12
C SER A 172 -14.42 -7.36 -6.97
N TYR A 173 -15.68 -6.94 -6.91
CA TYR A 173 -16.63 -7.45 -5.93
C TYR A 173 -17.64 -8.37 -6.58
N GLN A 174 -17.66 -9.63 -6.14
CA GLN A 174 -18.70 -10.58 -6.51
C GLN A 174 -19.88 -10.40 -5.55
N GLN A 175 -20.95 -9.77 -6.05
CA GLN A 175 -22.23 -9.73 -5.37
C GLN A 175 -23.05 -10.94 -5.82
N GLN A 176 -23.65 -11.67 -4.88
CA GLN A 176 -24.64 -12.69 -5.26
C GLN A 176 -25.77 -12.01 -6.03
N SER A 177 -26.13 -12.62 -7.16
CA SER A 177 -27.04 -12.04 -8.16
C SER A 177 -28.30 -11.45 -7.52
N LYS A 178 -28.70 -10.26 -7.99
CA LYS A 178 -29.94 -9.57 -7.56
C LYS A 178 -31.16 -10.50 -7.59
N GLN A 179 -31.20 -11.48 -8.50
CA GLN A 179 -32.28 -12.48 -8.59
C GLN A 179 -32.48 -13.31 -7.31
N LEU A 180 -31.40 -13.64 -6.59
CA LEU A 180 -31.49 -14.39 -5.33
C LEU A 180 -31.97 -13.52 -4.17
N MET A 181 -31.66 -12.21 -4.20
CA MET A 181 -32.19 -11.24 -3.24
C MET A 181 -33.65 -10.88 -3.53
N GLU A 182 -34.05 -10.72 -4.78
CA GLU A 182 -35.44 -10.42 -5.18
C GLU A 182 -36.37 -11.61 -4.87
N ASN A 183 -35.92 -12.85 -5.04
CA ASN A 183 -36.69 -14.03 -4.63
C ASN A 183 -36.81 -14.17 -3.11
N ARG A 184 -35.81 -13.73 -2.33
CA ARG A 184 -35.91 -13.66 -0.86
C ARG A 184 -36.81 -12.53 -0.38
N ALA A 185 -36.75 -11.36 -1.03
CA ALA A 185 -37.63 -10.23 -0.74
C ALA A 185 -39.09 -10.57 -1.06
N ARG A 186 -39.35 -11.32 -2.14
CA ARG A 186 -40.70 -11.82 -2.46
C ARG A 186 -41.26 -12.81 -1.41
N ALA A 187 -40.40 -13.56 -0.74
CA ALA A 187 -40.79 -14.46 0.35
C ALA A 187 -41.03 -13.74 1.70
N GLN A 188 -40.72 -12.43 1.80
CA GLN A 188 -40.86 -11.63 3.03
C GLN A 188 -41.80 -10.42 2.87
N HIS A 189 -42.75 -10.48 1.93
CA HIS A 189 -43.79 -9.45 1.80
C HIS A 189 -44.86 -9.54 2.90
N THR A 190 -44.52 -9.03 4.08
CA THR A 190 -45.44 -8.33 4.97
C THR A 190 -44.61 -7.48 5.93
N LEU A 191 -44.27 -6.25 5.51
CA LEU A 191 -44.23 -5.04 6.33
C LEU A 191 -43.62 -3.88 5.52
N THR A 192 -44.52 -3.02 5.05
CA THR A 192 -44.42 -1.60 4.67
C THR A 192 -43.05 -0.90 4.66
N ASN A 193 -42.72 -0.43 3.45
CA ASN A 193 -42.00 0.80 3.06
C ASN A 193 -41.57 1.77 4.18
N LEU A 194 -40.26 1.86 4.42
CA LEU A 194 -39.58 3.07 4.89
C LEU A 194 -38.20 3.17 4.21
N PRO A 195 -37.75 4.36 3.78
CA PRO A 195 -36.43 4.55 3.19
C PRO A 195 -35.39 4.40 4.30
N THR A 196 -34.70 3.27 4.33
CA THR A 196 -33.62 3.04 5.30
C THR A 196 -32.39 3.81 4.84
N SER A 197 -32.13 4.95 5.46
CA SER A 197 -30.80 5.55 5.41
C SER A 197 -29.82 4.54 6.04
N TYR A 198 -28.85 4.08 5.25
CA TYR A 198 -27.86 3.07 5.67
C TYR A 198 -26.88 3.57 6.75
N TYR A 199 -27.02 4.82 7.18
CA TYR A 199 -26.34 5.39 8.34
C TYR A 199 -27.35 5.56 9.48
N SER A 200 -27.69 4.47 10.14
CA SER A 200 -28.35 4.54 11.45
C SER A 200 -27.53 3.81 12.49
N TYR A 201 -27.13 4.60 13.48
CA TYR A 201 -26.70 4.16 14.80
C TYR A 201 -27.56 3.02 15.32
N ARG A 202 -26.95 2.11 16.08
CA ARG A 202 -27.62 1.02 16.80
C ARG A 202 -28.90 1.53 17.49
N SER A 203 -30.05 1.21 16.92
CA SER A 203 -31.25 0.90 17.70
C SER A 203 -31.40 -0.61 17.68
N VAL A 204 -31.21 -1.19 18.86
CA VAL A 204 -31.21 -2.63 19.11
C VAL A 204 -32.65 -3.14 19.14
N THR A 205 -33.42 -3.01 18.06
CA THR A 205 -34.79 -3.58 17.96
C THR A 205 -35.28 -3.77 16.51
N SER A 206 -34.38 -3.98 15.54
CA SER A 206 -34.79 -4.38 14.20
C SER A 206 -33.87 -5.49 13.69
N SER A 207 -34.38 -6.72 13.74
CA SER A 207 -33.77 -7.92 13.17
C SER A 207 -33.91 -7.92 11.64
N ALA A 208 -33.45 -6.86 10.99
CA ALA A 208 -33.26 -6.89 9.54
C ALA A 208 -32.11 -7.87 9.25
N PRO A 209 -32.31 -8.88 8.37
CA PRO A 209 -31.23 -9.79 8.02
C PRO A 209 -30.10 -9.00 7.38
N MET A 210 -28.90 -9.05 7.98
CA MET A 210 -27.73 -8.39 7.42
C MET A 210 -27.48 -8.93 6.00
N PRO A 211 -27.22 -8.05 5.01
CA PRO A 211 -26.89 -8.51 3.67
C PRO A 211 -25.65 -9.40 3.74
N MET A 212 -25.66 -10.49 2.97
CA MET A 212 -24.50 -11.39 2.89
C MET A 212 -23.26 -10.59 2.49
N ALA A 213 -22.15 -10.85 3.17
CA ALA A 213 -20.92 -10.10 2.93
C ALA A 213 -20.45 -10.27 1.48
N PRO A 214 -20.06 -9.18 0.81
CA PRO A 214 -19.49 -9.26 -0.52
C PRO A 214 -18.22 -10.12 -0.51
N LYS A 215 -18.02 -10.85 -1.60
CA LYS A 215 -16.77 -11.55 -1.88
C LYS A 215 -15.88 -10.63 -2.72
N MET A 216 -14.64 -10.46 -2.28
CA MET A 216 -13.63 -9.68 -3.00
C MET A 216 -12.78 -10.63 -3.81
N ASP A 217 -12.70 -10.42 -5.12
CA ASP A 217 -11.90 -11.23 -6.04
C ASP A 217 -10.69 -10.42 -6.49
N ILE A 218 -9.50 -10.85 -6.09
CA ILE A 218 -8.25 -10.19 -6.44
C ILE A 218 -7.77 -10.73 -7.79
N GLN A 219 -7.51 -9.84 -8.75
CA GLN A 219 -7.06 -10.26 -10.08
C GLN A 219 -5.54 -10.30 -10.17
N TRP A 220 -4.89 -9.22 -9.73
CA TRP A 220 -3.44 -9.08 -9.74
C TRP A 220 -3.00 -7.93 -8.85
N ILE A 221 -1.72 -7.94 -8.48
CA ILE A 221 -1.04 -6.81 -7.88
C ILE A 221 0.25 -6.53 -8.66
N ARG A 222 0.48 -5.26 -8.97
CA ARG A 222 1.67 -4.80 -9.68
C ARG A 222 2.47 -3.91 -8.77
N VAL A 223 3.76 -4.21 -8.64
CA VAL A 223 4.65 -3.50 -7.72
C VAL A 223 5.95 -3.13 -8.41
N THR A 224 6.52 -1.99 -8.02
CA THR A 224 7.88 -1.63 -8.42
C THR A 224 8.91 -2.45 -7.62
N LEU A 225 10.11 -2.59 -8.18
CA LEU A 225 11.22 -3.21 -7.43
C LEU A 225 11.55 -2.43 -6.15
N ASP A 226 11.42 -1.11 -6.19
CA ASP A 226 11.67 -0.23 -5.05
C ASP A 226 10.69 -0.55 -3.89
N TRP A 227 9.44 -0.89 -4.19
CA TRP A 227 8.47 -1.36 -3.19
C TRP A 227 8.89 -2.70 -2.57
N VAL A 228 9.31 -3.66 -3.40
CA VAL A 228 9.81 -4.96 -2.92
C VAL A 228 11.01 -4.78 -1.99
N LEU A 229 11.87 -3.81 -2.29
CA LEU A 229 13.08 -3.54 -1.53
C LEU A 229 12.84 -2.69 -0.28
N GLY A 230 11.79 -1.85 -0.29
CA GLY A 230 11.43 -0.96 0.81
C GLY A 230 11.22 -1.70 2.13
N GLY A 231 10.70 -2.93 2.10
CA GLY A 231 10.57 -3.76 3.30
C GLY A 231 11.88 -4.32 3.86
N PHE A 232 12.97 -4.33 3.08
CA PHE A 232 14.30 -4.69 3.58
C PHE A 232 15.08 -3.48 4.11
N LYS A 233 14.95 -2.33 3.43
CA LYS A 233 15.59 -1.07 3.82
C LYS A 233 14.60 0.08 3.67
N SER A 234 14.19 0.67 4.80
CA SER A 234 13.26 1.81 4.84
C SER A 234 13.83 3.09 4.21
N SER A 235 15.14 3.15 3.95
CA SER A 235 15.77 4.27 3.26
C SER A 235 15.59 4.27 1.74
N ILE A 236 15.06 3.20 1.15
CA ILE A 236 14.82 3.13 -0.29
C ILE A 236 13.52 3.89 -0.59
N PRO A 237 13.56 5.01 -1.34
CA PRO A 237 12.37 5.76 -1.66
C PRO A 237 11.50 4.98 -2.66
N SER A 238 10.19 5.03 -2.48
CA SER A 238 9.23 4.47 -3.43
C SER A 238 9.14 5.36 -4.66
N THR A 239 9.45 4.80 -5.83
CA THR A 239 9.20 5.45 -7.13
C THR A 239 7.76 5.27 -7.59
N GLN A 240 7.28 6.20 -8.41
CA GLN A 240 5.95 6.15 -9.00
C GLN A 240 5.87 5.02 -10.03
N ILE A 241 4.94 4.09 -9.83
CA ILE A 241 4.60 3.03 -10.76
C ILE A 241 4.01 3.67 -12.02
N TYR A 242 4.47 3.24 -13.19
CA TYR A 242 4.10 3.81 -14.49
C TYR A 242 4.39 5.32 -14.61
N GLU A 243 5.55 5.77 -14.15
CA GLU A 243 5.97 7.18 -14.18
C GLU A 243 5.74 7.86 -15.55
N GLU A 244 6.11 7.21 -16.66
CA GLU A 244 5.89 7.75 -18.00
C GLU A 244 4.41 8.01 -18.32
N ARG A 245 3.50 7.12 -17.87
CA ARG A 245 2.05 7.27 -18.08
C ARG A 245 1.49 8.42 -17.27
N PHE A 246 1.93 8.57 -16.01
CA PHE A 246 1.55 9.71 -15.18
C PHE A 246 2.08 11.03 -15.74
N ASN A 247 3.32 11.06 -16.26
CA ASN A 247 3.88 12.24 -16.91
C ASN A 247 3.09 12.61 -18.18
N SER A 248 2.70 11.63 -18.99
CA SER A 248 1.83 11.85 -20.14
C SER A 248 0.47 12.40 -19.71
N LEU A 249 -0.17 11.81 -18.69
CA LEU A 249 -1.45 12.27 -18.15
C LEU A 249 -1.36 13.72 -17.67
N ASN A 250 -0.29 14.07 -16.94
CA ASN A 250 -0.03 15.45 -16.48
C ASN A 250 0.02 16.43 -17.66
N GLN A 251 0.72 16.07 -18.73
CA GLN A 251 0.82 16.91 -19.93
C GLN A 251 -0.53 17.07 -20.64
N MET A 252 -1.34 16.02 -20.67
CA MET A 252 -2.67 16.09 -21.28
C MET A 252 -3.66 16.90 -20.42
N LEU A 253 -3.68 16.71 -19.11
CA LEU A 253 -4.53 17.47 -18.19
C LEU A 253 -4.14 18.95 -18.14
N ALA A 254 -2.85 19.28 -18.26
CA ALA A 254 -2.39 20.66 -18.34
C ALA A 254 -2.96 21.39 -19.58
N LYS A 255 -3.18 20.69 -20.70
CA LYS A 255 -3.83 21.27 -21.90
C LYS A 255 -5.30 21.60 -21.66
N GLU A 256 -5.96 20.86 -20.77
CA GLU A 256 -7.33 21.08 -20.30
C GLU A 256 -7.40 22.07 -19.12
N GLY A 257 -6.29 22.72 -18.74
CA GLY A 257 -6.23 23.66 -17.61
C GLY A 257 -6.27 23.01 -16.23
N CYS A 258 -6.15 21.67 -16.14
CA CYS A 258 -6.16 20.92 -14.90
C CYS A 258 -4.73 20.69 -14.38
N PHE A 259 -4.34 21.38 -13.31
CA PHE A 259 -2.99 21.28 -12.72
C PHE A 259 -2.93 20.52 -11.39
N LYS A 260 -4.09 20.23 -10.79
CA LYS A 260 -4.20 19.53 -9.51
C LYS A 260 -5.24 18.42 -9.61
N TYR A 261 -4.87 17.23 -9.19
CA TYR A 261 -5.74 16.06 -9.09
C TYR A 261 -5.11 15.03 -8.13
N ASP A 262 -5.89 14.06 -7.68
CA ASP A 262 -5.40 12.94 -6.87
C ASP A 262 -4.90 11.80 -7.78
N PRO A 263 -3.57 11.55 -7.86
CA PRO A 263 -3.00 10.52 -8.73
C PRO A 263 -3.35 9.09 -8.30
N LEU A 264 -3.80 8.90 -7.05
CA LEU A 264 -4.17 7.59 -6.51
C LEU A 264 -5.69 7.36 -6.53
N SER A 265 -6.45 8.28 -7.12
CA SER A 265 -7.90 8.11 -7.29
C SER A 265 -8.21 7.01 -8.30
N GLU A 266 -9.30 6.28 -8.06
CA GLU A 266 -9.67 5.12 -8.87
C GLU A 266 -9.82 5.42 -10.37
N PRO A 267 -10.47 6.53 -10.81
CA PRO A 267 -10.57 6.84 -12.24
C PRO A 267 -9.22 7.12 -12.90
N VAL A 268 -8.28 7.71 -12.15
CA VAL A 268 -6.92 7.96 -12.62
C VAL A 268 -6.16 6.65 -12.73
N LEU A 269 -6.23 5.79 -11.72
CA LEU A 269 -5.58 4.47 -11.75
C LEU A 269 -6.14 3.59 -12.88
N ASP A 270 -7.45 3.62 -13.11
CA ASP A 270 -8.08 2.89 -14.21
C ASP A 270 -7.54 3.36 -15.56
N TYR A 271 -7.45 4.68 -15.77
CA TYR A 271 -6.83 5.25 -16.96
C TYR A 271 -5.37 4.83 -17.13
N ILE A 272 -4.56 4.96 -16.07
CA ILE A 272 -3.13 4.62 -16.10
C ILE A 272 -2.91 3.14 -16.41
N VAL A 273 -3.77 2.25 -15.90
CA VAL A 273 -3.69 0.81 -16.15
C VAL A 273 -4.14 0.46 -17.57
N GLN A 274 -5.28 1.02 -18.02
CA GLN A 274 -5.88 0.74 -19.32
C GLN A 274 -5.15 1.39 -20.50
N GLN A 275 -4.37 2.44 -20.26
CA GLN A 275 -3.68 3.17 -21.33
C GLN A 275 -2.83 2.23 -22.19
N GLN A 276 -3.29 2.00 -23.41
CA GLN A 276 -2.51 1.43 -24.49
C GLN A 276 -1.76 2.56 -25.20
N ASP A 277 -0.60 2.27 -25.79
CA ASP A 277 0.33 3.24 -26.40
C ASP A 277 -0.28 4.04 -27.60
N GLN A 278 -1.60 4.00 -27.84
CA GLN A 278 -2.26 4.55 -29.04
C GLN A 278 -3.31 5.65 -28.78
N ASP A 279 -3.81 5.86 -27.56
CA ASP A 279 -4.87 6.86 -27.33
C ASP A 279 -4.30 8.22 -26.95
N SER A 280 -4.33 9.15 -27.91
CA SER A 280 -3.88 10.54 -27.75
C SER A 280 -4.94 11.47 -27.12
N GLN A 281 -6.12 10.95 -26.77
CA GLN A 281 -7.23 11.73 -26.24
C GLN A 281 -7.61 11.27 -24.82
N LEU A 282 -7.89 12.25 -23.96
CA LEU A 282 -8.37 11.98 -22.61
C LEU A 282 -9.85 11.59 -22.64
N PRO A 283 -10.26 10.53 -21.92
CA PRO A 283 -11.67 10.21 -21.77
C PRO A 283 -12.44 11.36 -21.12
N GLU A 284 -13.57 11.78 -21.71
CA GLU A 284 -14.41 12.86 -21.18
C GLU A 284 -14.85 12.60 -19.73
N SER A 285 -15.09 11.33 -19.37
CA SER A 285 -15.44 10.93 -18.01
C SER A 285 -14.33 11.25 -17.00
N LEU A 286 -13.06 11.07 -17.39
CA LEU A 286 -11.91 11.39 -16.56
C LEU A 286 -11.75 12.90 -16.43
N VAL A 287 -11.87 13.63 -17.54
CA VAL A 287 -11.79 15.10 -17.54
C VAL A 287 -12.88 15.71 -16.65
N LYS A 288 -14.13 15.26 -16.79
CA LYS A 288 -15.26 15.69 -15.96
C LYS A 288 -15.05 15.35 -14.49
N TYR A 289 -14.51 14.16 -14.20
CA TYR A 289 -14.17 13.77 -12.83
C TYR A 289 -13.14 14.74 -12.25
N VAL A 290 -12.00 14.95 -12.92
CA VAL A 290 -10.94 15.87 -12.45
C VAL A 290 -11.47 17.29 -12.25
N HIS A 291 -12.26 17.81 -13.18
CA HIS A 291 -12.85 19.16 -13.07
C HIS A 291 -13.81 19.31 -11.88
N SER A 292 -14.61 18.28 -11.59
CA SER A 292 -15.52 18.28 -10.43
C SER A 292 -14.81 18.06 -9.10
N HIS A 293 -13.53 17.67 -9.14
CA HIS A 293 -12.74 17.21 -8.01
C HIS A 293 -11.38 17.93 -7.93
N THR A 294 -11.32 19.17 -8.41
CA THR A 294 -10.11 20.01 -8.47
C THR A 294 -9.56 20.40 -7.10
N HIS A 295 -10.36 20.26 -6.04
CA HIS A 295 -9.95 20.51 -4.66
C HIS A 295 -9.32 19.24 -4.06
N GLU A 296 -7.99 19.24 -4.08
CA GLU A 296 -7.02 18.55 -3.22
C GLU A 296 -7.50 17.31 -2.44
N CYS A 297 -6.85 16.17 -2.72
CA CYS A 297 -6.74 15.03 -1.81
C CYS A 297 -8.08 14.52 -1.25
N HIS A 298 -8.78 13.69 -2.03
CA HIS A 298 -10.11 13.20 -1.64
C HIS A 298 -10.11 12.35 -0.39
N THR A 299 -9.04 11.58 -0.18
CA THR A 299 -8.93 10.69 0.97
C THR A 299 -8.27 11.41 2.14
N ARG A 300 -8.69 11.10 3.37
CA ARG A 300 -8.02 11.57 4.60
C ARG A 300 -6.52 11.25 4.57
N LEU A 301 -6.17 10.08 4.03
CA LEU A 301 -4.78 9.68 3.85
C LEU A 301 -4.03 10.65 2.94
N SER A 302 -4.57 10.94 1.75
CA SER A 302 -3.93 11.85 0.79
C SER A 302 -3.75 13.26 1.37
N ARG A 303 -4.73 13.78 2.14
CA ARG A 303 -4.61 15.08 2.81
C ARG A 303 -3.51 15.09 3.85
N LEU A 304 -3.49 14.08 4.74
CA LEU A 304 -2.43 13.98 5.74
C LEU A 304 -1.06 13.82 5.10
N GLN A 305 -0.93 13.03 4.05
CA GLN A 305 0.34 12.90 3.33
C GLN A 305 0.79 14.25 2.77
N HIS A 306 -0.10 14.98 2.10
CA HIS A 306 0.21 16.30 1.57
C HIS A 306 0.60 17.31 2.66
N MET A 307 -0.12 17.35 3.78
CA MET A 307 0.19 18.23 4.90
C MET A 307 1.52 17.87 5.58
N LEU A 308 1.86 16.58 5.68
CA LEU A 308 3.15 16.12 6.19
C LEU A 308 4.30 16.55 5.25
N GLU A 309 4.14 16.38 3.93
CA GLU A 309 5.11 16.87 2.94
C GLU A 309 5.32 18.39 3.08
N GLY A 310 4.22 19.16 3.20
CA GLY A 310 4.26 20.60 3.41
C GLY A 310 4.93 21.02 4.73
N ALA A 311 4.86 20.18 5.77
CA ALA A 311 5.54 20.37 7.05
C ALA A 311 7.00 19.88 7.05
N GLY A 312 7.51 19.37 5.92
CA GLY A 312 8.86 18.80 5.81
C GLY A 312 9.04 17.47 6.55
N VAL A 313 7.95 16.75 6.81
CA VAL A 313 7.93 15.43 7.44
C VAL A 313 7.67 14.37 6.37
N ASP A 314 8.46 13.29 6.39
CA ASP A 314 8.23 12.17 5.47
C ASP A 314 6.85 11.53 5.71
N PRO A 315 5.92 11.53 4.74
CA PRO A 315 4.59 10.94 4.90
C PRO A 315 4.61 9.46 5.22
N GLN A 316 5.71 8.77 4.93
CA GLN A 316 5.86 7.37 5.26
C GLN A 316 5.80 7.12 6.76
N VAL A 317 6.20 8.08 7.61
CA VAL A 317 6.14 7.93 9.08
C VAL A 317 4.72 7.91 9.64
N LEU A 318 3.70 8.21 8.82
CA LEU A 318 2.30 8.16 9.24
C LEU A 318 1.94 6.80 9.85
N TRP A 319 2.41 5.70 9.26
CA TRP A 319 2.11 4.35 9.75
C TRP A 319 2.97 3.94 10.95
N LYS A 320 3.77 4.84 11.52
CA LYS A 320 4.48 4.62 12.77
C LYS A 320 3.59 4.90 13.97
N TYR A 321 2.72 5.91 13.85
CA TYR A 321 1.93 6.45 14.94
C TYR A 321 0.53 5.84 14.97
N THR A 322 0.18 5.22 16.10
CA THR A 322 -1.14 4.59 16.30
C THR A 322 -2.29 5.57 16.17
N PHE A 323 -2.14 6.80 16.69
CA PHE A 323 -3.16 7.84 16.55
C PHE A 323 -3.39 8.26 15.09
N ALA A 324 -2.33 8.31 14.28
CA ALA A 324 -2.42 8.66 12.86
C ALA A 324 -3.06 7.52 12.05
N LYS A 325 -2.72 6.26 12.37
CA LYS A 325 -3.43 5.09 11.84
C LYS A 325 -4.92 5.21 12.13
N SER A 326 -5.28 5.42 13.39
CA SER A 326 -6.69 5.56 13.81
C SER A 326 -7.40 6.74 13.14
N PHE A 327 -6.71 7.83 12.84
CA PHE A 327 -7.29 8.95 12.09
C PHE A 327 -7.60 8.57 10.63
N VAL A 328 -6.63 7.96 9.94
CA VAL A 328 -6.79 7.56 8.54
C VAL A 328 -7.86 6.49 8.39
N VAL A 329 -7.86 5.51 9.30
CA VAL A 329 -8.63 4.28 9.20
C VAL A 329 -9.98 4.35 9.92
N GLY A 330 -10.10 5.18 10.96
CA GLY A 330 -11.23 5.20 11.87
C GLY A 330 -12.37 6.10 11.41
N ASN A 331 -13.60 5.75 11.82
CA ASN A 331 -14.79 6.59 11.63
C ASN A 331 -14.90 7.76 12.62
N GLY A 332 -13.90 7.98 13.47
CA GLY A 332 -13.88 9.06 14.43
C GLY A 332 -12.50 9.20 15.05
N SER A 333 -11.84 10.31 14.75
CA SER A 333 -10.73 10.84 15.54
C SER A 333 -11.23 12.12 16.20
N LEU A 334 -10.91 12.31 17.48
CA LEU A 334 -11.14 13.59 18.16
C LEU A 334 -10.14 14.67 17.70
N LEU A 335 -9.08 14.27 17.00
CA LEU A 335 -8.04 15.16 16.48
C LEU A 335 -8.39 15.61 15.07
N GLY A 336 -8.19 16.90 14.79
CA GLY A 336 -8.19 17.45 13.43
C GLY A 336 -6.94 17.02 12.62
N GLU A 337 -6.97 17.25 11.31
CA GLU A 337 -5.85 16.90 10.40
C GLU A 337 -4.56 17.61 10.83
N GLU A 338 -4.66 18.90 11.18
CA GLU A 338 -3.55 19.74 11.65
C GLU A 338 -2.95 19.23 12.96
N ASP A 339 -3.78 18.73 13.89
CA ASP A 339 -3.31 18.21 15.17
C ASP A 339 -2.55 16.90 15.02
N VAL A 340 -3.00 16.04 14.09
CA VAL A 340 -2.27 14.81 13.76
C VAL A 340 -0.91 15.17 13.17
N VAL A 341 -0.87 16.09 12.21
CA VAL A 341 0.38 16.53 11.55
C VAL A 341 1.33 17.15 12.57
N ARG A 342 0.85 18.08 13.41
CA ARG A 342 1.67 18.75 14.44
C ARG A 342 2.30 17.74 15.41
N ARG A 343 1.52 16.77 15.90
CA ARG A 343 2.04 15.74 16.82
C ARG A 343 3.10 14.85 16.19
N ILE A 344 2.92 14.48 14.92
CA ILE A 344 3.94 13.72 14.17
C ILE A 344 5.19 14.57 14.01
N GLN A 345 5.05 15.83 13.61
CA GLN A 345 6.14 16.77 13.43
C GLN A 345 6.96 16.95 14.71
N ASP A 346 6.30 17.22 15.85
CA ASP A 346 6.96 17.37 17.15
C ASP A 346 7.75 16.10 17.54
N SER A 347 7.15 14.93 17.30
CA SER A 347 7.77 13.64 17.63
C SER A 347 8.98 13.32 16.73
N GLU A 348 8.90 13.64 15.44
CA GLU A 348 10.02 13.42 14.50
C GLU A 348 11.12 14.49 14.66
N GLU A 349 10.78 15.70 15.09
CA GLU A 349 11.74 16.74 15.50
C GLU A 349 12.52 16.32 16.74
N GLU A 350 11.82 15.87 17.80
CA GLU A 350 12.46 15.36 19.02
C GLU A 350 13.44 14.23 18.69
N TRP A 351 13.03 13.33 17.80
CA TRP A 351 13.88 12.27 17.32
C TRP A 351 15.10 12.78 16.57
N ARG A 352 14.96 13.76 15.67
CA ARG A 352 16.08 14.32 14.92
C ARG A 352 17.14 14.92 15.84
N GLN A 353 16.70 15.62 16.89
CA GLN A 353 17.59 16.19 17.91
C GLN A 353 18.32 15.10 18.71
N LYS A 354 17.61 14.04 19.11
CA LYS A 354 18.20 12.93 19.90
C LYS A 354 19.08 12.01 19.06
N LYS A 355 18.77 11.81 17.78
CA LYS A 355 19.43 10.86 16.86
C LYS A 355 20.94 11.09 16.82
N ALA A 356 21.41 12.33 16.74
CA ALA A 356 22.85 12.63 16.68
C ALA A 356 23.60 12.29 17.98
N SER A 357 22.96 12.48 19.14
CA SER A 357 23.52 12.10 20.44
C SER A 357 23.57 10.58 20.61
N LEU A 358 22.48 9.90 20.26
CA LEU A 358 22.36 8.45 20.33
C LEU A 358 23.32 7.73 19.39
N THR A 359 23.46 8.25 18.17
CA THR A 359 24.42 7.75 17.17
C THR A 359 25.84 7.84 17.74
N ARG A 360 26.23 8.99 18.30
CA ARG A 360 27.56 9.12 18.95
C ARG A 360 27.74 8.13 20.10
N LYS A 361 26.74 7.90 20.95
CA LYS A 361 26.84 6.91 22.03
C LYS A 361 27.00 5.47 21.50
N LEU A 362 26.37 5.14 20.38
CA LEU A 362 26.47 3.84 19.74
C LEU A 362 27.82 3.61 19.04
N TYR A 363 28.44 4.66 18.47
CA TYR A 363 29.67 4.54 17.68
C TYR A 363 30.96 5.00 18.39
N ASN A 364 30.90 5.83 19.44
CA ASN A 364 32.08 6.31 20.17
C ASN A 364 32.47 5.42 21.36
N CYS A 365 31.95 4.21 21.44
CA CYS A 365 32.47 3.25 22.41
C CYS A 365 33.84 2.79 21.90
N PRO A 366 34.94 2.90 22.68
CA PRO A 366 36.20 2.31 22.28
C PRO A 366 35.97 0.81 22.11
N GLN A 367 35.97 0.36 20.86
CA GLN A 367 36.03 -1.05 20.53
C GLN A 367 37.33 -1.57 21.15
N GLY A 368 37.23 -2.22 22.31
CA GLY A 368 38.27 -3.14 22.74
C GLY A 368 38.42 -4.18 21.64
N ASN A 369 39.51 -4.08 20.89
CA ASN A 369 40.08 -5.07 19.97
C ASN A 369 39.15 -6.23 19.62
N THR A 370 38.27 -6.04 18.64
CA THR A 370 37.86 -7.15 17.77
C THR A 370 37.58 -6.59 16.38
N ASN A 371 38.58 -6.77 15.50
CA ASN A 371 38.40 -6.69 14.06
C ASN A 371 37.18 -7.50 13.64
N ASN A 372 36.20 -6.87 13.01
CA ASN A 372 35.65 -7.26 11.71
C ASN A 372 34.41 -6.43 11.34
N GLY A 373 34.43 -5.92 10.10
CA GLY A 373 33.22 -5.61 9.34
C GLY A 373 32.83 -4.13 9.27
N ILE A 374 33.48 -3.38 8.38
CA ILE A 374 32.92 -2.16 7.81
C ILE A 374 31.73 -2.59 6.93
N LEU A 375 30.52 -2.12 7.25
CA LEU A 375 29.34 -2.22 6.39
C LEU A 375 28.94 -0.78 5.99
N ILE A 376 29.05 -0.51 4.70
CA ILE A 376 28.56 0.71 4.01
C ILE A 376 27.08 0.52 3.66
#